data_AF-A0A5P6P855-F1
#
_entry.id   AF-A0A5P6P855-F1
#
_cell.length_a   1.000
_cell.length_b   1.000
_cell.length_c   1.000
_cell.angle_alpha   90.00
_cell.angle_beta   90.00
_cell.angle_gamma   90.00
#
_symmetry.space_group_name_H-M   'P 1'
#
loop_
_entity.id
_entity.type
_entity.pdbx_description
1 polymer ?
#
loop_
_entity_poly.entity_id
_entity_poly.type
_entity_poly.pdbx_seq_one_letter_code
_entity_poly.pdbx_strand_id
1 'polypeptide(L)' 'MDCKEKARLVIDYEAKTASFSRAVTVFQGKLATSAKEEYDRLQRRVDEARVESEGARLALERHISEHGC' A
#
# COMPACT_ATOMS: atom_id res chain seq x y z
N MET A 1 21.36 17.34 1.50
CA MET A 1 21.83 15.94 1.34
C MET A 1 20.72 15.17 0.66
N ASP A 2 20.90 14.81 -0.60
CA ASP A 2 19.88 14.12 -1.40
C ASP A 2 20.07 12.60 -1.24
N CYS A 3 19.43 12.01 -0.23
CA CYS A 3 19.50 10.57 -0.03
C CYS A 3 18.68 9.88 -1.12
N LYS A 4 19.36 9.41 -2.17
CA LYS A 4 18.74 8.72 -3.32
C LYS A 4 17.90 7.52 -2.89
N GLU A 5 18.29 6.83 -1.82
CA GLU A 5 17.56 5.69 -1.31
C GLU A 5 16.26 6.10 -0.61
N LYS A 6 16.29 7.15 0.21
CA LYS A 6 15.07 7.76 0.76
C LYS A 6 14.10 8.15 -0.35
N ALA A 7 14.58 8.79 -1.42
CA ALA A 7 13.72 9.17 -2.54
C ALA A 7 13.05 7.94 -3.21
N ARG A 8 13.78 6.83 -3.37
CA ARG A 8 13.21 5.57 -3.87
C ARG A 8 12.17 4.97 -2.92
N LEU A 9 12.45 4.97 -1.62
CA LEU A 9 11.53 4.45 -0.61
C LEU A 9 10.24 5.29 -0.51
N VAL A 10 10.35 6.62 -0.68
CA VAL A 10 9.18 7.50 -0.78
C VAL A 10 8.34 7.15 -2.02
N ILE A 11 8.97 7.03 -3.20
CA ILE A 11 8.27 6.67 -4.44
C ILE A 11 7.58 5.31 -4.30
N ASP A 12 8.25 4.32 -3.71
CA ASP A 12 7.67 3.00 -3.48
C ASP A 12 6.48 3.06 -2.52
N TYR A 13 6.63 3.75 -1.37
CA TYR A 13 5.55 3.94 -0.42
C TYR A 13 4.33 4.64 -1.05
N GLU A 14 4.55 5.69 -1.83
CA GLU A 14 3.47 6.39 -2.55
C GLU A 14 2.78 5.48 -3.56
N ALA A 15 3.55 4.71 -4.35
CA ALA A 15 3.00 3.76 -5.31
C ALA A 15 2.16 2.66 -4.63
N LYS A 16 2.64 2.09 -3.52
CA LYS A 16 1.91 1.07 -2.76
C LYS A 16 0.66 1.65 -2.09
N THR A 17 0.74 2.87 -1.56
CA THR A 17 -0.42 3.58 -0.97
C THR A 17 -1.49 3.88 -2.03
N ALA A 18 -1.08 4.27 -3.24
CA ALA A 18 -2.00 4.46 -4.36
C ALA A 18 -2.67 3.15 -4.78
N SER A 19 -1.93 2.05 -4.81
CA SER A 19 -2.47 0.71 -5.07
C SER A 19 -3.52 0.30 -4.02
N PHE A 20 -3.18 0.46 -2.73
CA PHE A 20 -4.10 0.17 -1.63
C PHE A 20 -5.37 1.02 -1.70
N SER A 21 -5.23 2.33 -1.91
CA SER A 21 -6.38 3.23 -2.08
C SER A 21 -7.30 2.79 -3.21
N ARG A 22 -6.74 2.41 -4.37
CA ARG A 22 -7.52 1.89 -5.50
C ARG A 22 -8.22 0.58 -5.15
N ALA A 23 -7.55 -0.35 -4.49
CA ALA A 23 -8.15 -1.61 -4.08
C ALA A 23 -9.35 -1.39 -3.14
N VAL A 24 -9.21 -0.47 -2.17
CA VAL A 24 -10.29 -0.09 -1.26
C VAL A 24 -11.45 0.55 -2.02
N THR A 25 -11.19 1.48 -2.95
CA THR A 25 -12.24 2.11 -3.76
C THR A 25 -13.03 1.07 -4.56
N VAL A 26 -12.34 0.12 -5.19
CA VAL A 26 -13.00 -0.95 -5.97
C VAL A 26 -13.81 -1.86 -5.05
N PHE A 27 -13.26 -2.26 -3.91
CA PHE A 27 -13.96 -3.11 -2.93
C PHE A 27 -15.23 -2.43 -2.41
N GLN A 28 -15.13 -1.17 -1.97
CA GLN A 28 -16.27 -0.40 -1.48
C GLN A 28 -17.34 -0.20 -2.57
N GLY A 29 -16.94 0.04 -3.81
CA GLY A 29 -17.86 0.18 -4.94
C GLY A 29 -18.62 -1.11 -5.28
N LYS A 30 -18.12 -2.27 -4.85
CA LYS A 30 -18.72 -3.59 -5.14
C LYS A 30 -19.39 -4.23 -3.92
N LEU A 31 -19.14 -3.73 -2.71
CA LEU A 31 -19.60 -4.31 -1.45
C LEU A 31 -21.08 -4.72 -1.42
N ALA A 32 -21.97 -3.90 -1.99
CA ALA A 32 -23.42 -4.12 -1.95
C ALA A 32 -23.95 -5.01 -3.09
N THR A 33 -23.14 -5.32 -4.11
CA THR A 33 -23.60 -5.97 -5.35
C THR A 33 -22.79 -7.19 -5.75
N SER A 34 -21.61 -7.41 -5.14
CA SER A 34 -20.75 -8.55 -5.42
C SER A 34 -21.30 -9.85 -4.85
N ALA A 35 -21.21 -10.92 -5.62
CA ALA A 35 -21.37 -12.28 -5.11
C ALA A 35 -20.26 -12.61 -4.09
N LYS A 36 -20.49 -13.59 -3.22
CA LYS A 36 -19.53 -13.96 -2.16
C LYS A 36 -18.12 -14.23 -2.68
N GLU A 37 -17.97 -14.95 -3.79
CA GLU A 37 -16.65 -15.25 -4.36
C GLU A 37 -15.91 -14.00 -4.87
N GLU A 38 -16.66 -13.04 -5.42
CA GLU A 38 -16.11 -11.74 -5.85
C GLU A 38 -15.72 -10.90 -4.63
N TYR A 39 -16.57 -10.88 -3.60
CA TYR A 39 -16.27 -10.24 -2.32
C TYR A 39 -14.98 -10.78 -1.71
N ASP A 40 -14.84 -12.12 -1.57
CA ASP A 40 -13.67 -12.76 -0.98
C ASP A 40 -12.40 -12.51 -1.82
N ARG A 41 -12.53 -12.37 -3.14
CA ARG A 41 -11.41 -12.00 -4.02
C ARG A 41 -11.01 -10.54 -3.83
N LEU A 42 -11.97 -9.62 -3.75
CA LEU A 42 -11.71 -8.20 -3.56
C LEU A 42 -11.14 -7.90 -2.17
N GLN A 43 -11.67 -8.56 -1.14
CA GLN A 43 -11.16 -8.47 0.22
C GLN A 43 -9.69 -8.91 0.29
N ARG A 44 -9.33 -10.06 -0.29
CA ARG A 44 -7.93 -10.51 -0.36
C ARG A 44 -7.01 -9.50 -1.05
N ARG A 45 -7.47 -8.88 -2.15
CA ARG A 45 -6.69 -7.85 -2.84
C ARG A 45 -6.47 -6.60 -2.00
N VAL A 46 -7.46 -6.20 -1.20
CA VAL A 46 -7.33 -5.10 -0.25
C VAL A 46 -6.30 -5.45 0.82
N ASP A 47 -6.37 -6.67 1.36
CA ASP A 47 -5.46 -7.13 2.41
C ASP A 47 -4.01 -7.24 1.91
N GLU A 48 -3.80 -7.79 0.71
CA GLU A 48 -2.49 -7.84 0.04
C GLU A 48 -1.92 -6.43 -0.16
N ALA A 49 -2.70 -5.51 -0.74
CA ALA A 49 -2.26 -4.14 -0.98
C ALA A 49 -1.97 -3.38 0.32
N ARG A 50 -2.71 -3.68 1.41
CA ARG A 50 -2.46 -3.13 2.73
C ARG A 50 -1.10 -3.57 3.27
N VAL A 51 -0.82 -4.89 3.24
CA VAL A 51 0.46 -5.44 3.72
C VAL A 51 1.63 -4.83 2.94
N GLU A 52 1.50 -4.68 1.62
CA GLU A 52 2.54 -4.04 0.82
C GLU A 52 2.77 -2.56 1.18
N SER A 53 1.69 -1.80 1.38
CA SER A 53 1.77 -0.38 1.78
C SER A 53 2.37 -0.20 3.17
N GLU A 54 1.94 -1.02 4.14
CA GLU A 54 2.50 -1.02 5.50
C GLU A 54 3.98 -1.44 5.49
N GLY A 55 4.35 -2.43 4.67
CA GLY A 55 5.74 -2.85 4.50
C GLY A 55 6.64 -1.74 3.92
N ALA A 56 6.18 -1.04 2.88
CA ALA A 56 6.90 0.08 2.28
C ALA A 56 7.05 1.25 3.27
N ARG A 57 6.02 1.55 4.07
CA ARG A 57 6.07 2.55 5.14
C ARG A 57 7.15 2.20 6.16
N LEU A 58 7.16 0.97 6.67
CA LEU A 58 8.13 0.52 7.66
C LEU A 58 9.57 0.56 7.11
N ALA A 59 9.76 0.26 5.82
CA ALA A 59 11.07 0.37 5.18
C ALA A 59 11.57 1.83 5.13
N LEU A 60 10.69 2.77 4.78
CA LEU A 60 11.00 4.19 4.79
C LEU A 60 11.30 4.71 6.21
N GLU A 61 10.45 4.37 7.19
CA GLU A 61 10.63 4.76 8.59
C GLU A 61 11.96 4.23 9.15
N ARG A 62 12.27 2.96 8.89
CA ARG A 62 13.55 2.35 9.28
C ARG A 62 14.73 3.10 8.67
N HIS A 63 14.67 3.40 7.37
CA HIS A 63 15.74 4.14 6.70
C HIS A 63 15.96 5.53 7.31
N ILE A 64 14.88 6.28 7.57
CA ILE A 64 14.97 7.60 8.22
C ILE A 64 15.60 7.46 9.62
N SER A 65 15.17 6.45 10.39
CA SER A 65 15.68 6.21 11.74
C SER A 65 17.16 5.80 11.75
N GLU A 66 17.61 5.01 10.79
CA GLU A 66 18.98 4.48 10.73
C GLU A 66 19.98 5.48 10.11
N HIS A 67 19.55 6.23 9.09
CA HIS A 67 20.42 7.13 8.34
C HIS A 67 20.30 8.60 8.73
N GLY A 68 19.28 8.97 9.51
CA GLY A 68 19.05 10.34 9.97
C GLY A 68 18.73 11.33 8.85
N CYS A 69 18.21 10.84 7.72
CA CYS A 69 17.96 11.63 6.51
C CYS A 69 16.50 12.00 6.29
#